data_AF-A0A8S1IWL0-F1
#
_entry.id   AF-A0A8S1IWL0-F1
#
_cell.length_a   1.000
_cell.length_b   1.000
_cell.length_c   1.000
_cell.angle_alpha   90.00
_cell.angle_beta   90.00
_cell.angle_gamma   90.00
#
_symmetry.space_group_name_H-M   'P 1'
#
loop_
_entity.id
_entity.type
_entity.pdbx_description
1 polymer ?
#
loop_
_entity_poly.entity_id
_entity_poly.type
_entity_poly.pdbx_seq_one_letter_code
_entity_poly.pdbx_strand_id
1 'polypeptide(L)'
;MQQGSFYCFVPRKSTVPGWLPFSKAAQKVLRKRFDALLTRDREPSPGPDGPPAVDAADRLDAPAPGWQDDRSPLEHAGATGDLSSAHPLDLSLDRHGSGCLFVRFGCAGLAGSPCCIQPHVYRDDRAVVVFYGHLSNVDDLLLHIGLGGRKTALAGAGWGGDEAEMVRRNIDEGTLAARVLLSMFLDHRDRDPLWVLSELQGHYAFVIYDTATKQAFAARGPSGRQQLFYHSDPDQGVSFADRPIAIDGTHAESEWVKVPPGHFVAGKTPKLQQFALTPEQLQAVKTREFEEPPIDEDWWLSSGSPGHNRRSSLGWPFHRRKSGQLEDLWTPGSI
;
A
#
# COMPACT_ATOMS: atom_id res chain seq x y z
N MET A 1 -8.17 14.59 10.98
CA MET A 1 -8.40 13.42 10.11
C MET A 1 -9.75 12.77 10.40
N GLN A 2 -10.42 12.19 9.40
CA GLN A 2 -11.65 11.41 9.57
C GLN A 2 -11.34 10.04 10.19
N GLN A 3 -12.33 9.42 10.84
CA GLN A 3 -12.19 8.04 11.30
C GLN A 3 -11.89 7.11 10.13
N GLY A 4 -11.00 6.15 10.36
CA GLY A 4 -10.56 5.17 9.36
C GLY A 4 -9.55 5.69 8.32
N SER A 5 -8.97 6.86 8.56
CA SER A 5 -7.93 7.41 7.67
C SER A 5 -6.53 7.23 8.23
N PHE A 6 -5.53 7.32 7.35
CA PHE A 6 -4.13 7.21 7.70
C PHE A 6 -3.28 8.27 7.02
N TYR A 7 -2.14 8.55 7.64
CA TYR A 7 -1.09 9.36 7.09
C TYR A 7 0.26 8.74 7.43
N CYS A 8 1.07 8.48 6.40
CA CYS A 8 2.44 8.00 6.55
C CYS A 8 3.39 9.02 5.94
N PHE A 9 4.45 9.39 6.66
CA PHE A 9 5.50 10.23 6.12
C PHE A 9 6.87 9.59 6.35
N VAL A 10 7.63 9.50 5.27
CA VAL A 10 8.99 8.98 5.24
C VAL A 10 9.94 10.09 4.85
N PRO A 11 10.76 10.59 5.78
CA PRO A 11 11.71 11.65 5.49
C PRO A 11 12.73 11.21 4.43
N ARG A 12 13.04 12.11 3.49
CA ARG A 12 14.20 11.95 2.63
C ARG A 12 15.42 11.95 3.54
N LYS A 13 16.28 10.93 3.47
CA LYS A 13 17.49 10.86 4.30
C LYS A 13 18.20 12.22 4.27
N SER A 14 18.21 12.95 5.38
CA SER A 14 19.32 13.87 5.62
C SER A 14 20.57 13.00 5.60
N THR A 15 21.62 13.42 4.92
CA THR A 15 22.94 12.77 4.72
C THR A 15 23.69 12.36 5.99
N VAL A 16 23.01 12.29 7.14
CA VAL A 16 23.56 11.94 8.43
C VAL A 16 23.75 10.41 8.51
N PRO A 17 24.96 9.93 8.89
CA PRO A 17 25.28 8.52 9.05
C PRO A 17 24.26 7.77 9.92
N GLY A 18 23.95 6.52 9.55
CA GLY A 18 22.84 5.74 10.11
C GLY A 18 22.89 5.41 11.61
N TRP A 19 23.96 5.75 12.31
CA TRP A 19 24.13 5.58 13.76
C TRP A 19 23.82 6.85 14.56
N LEU A 20 23.68 8.00 13.90
CA LEU A 20 23.23 9.23 14.56
C LEU A 20 21.70 9.31 14.48
N PRO A 21 21.02 9.71 15.58
CA PRO A 21 19.62 10.07 15.51
C PRO A 21 19.43 11.15 14.44
N PHE A 22 18.26 11.18 13.81
CA PHE A 22 17.92 12.16 12.79
C PHE A 22 18.30 13.57 13.24
N SER A 23 18.63 14.44 12.27
CA SER A 23 18.90 15.84 12.59
C SER A 23 17.72 16.40 13.41
N LYS A 24 18.01 17.22 14.42
CA LYS A 24 16.95 17.89 15.22
C LYS A 24 15.94 18.61 14.32
N ALA A 25 16.35 19.03 13.12
CA ALA A 25 15.49 19.60 12.11
C ALA A 25 14.45 18.59 11.56
N ALA A 26 14.85 17.38 11.17
CA ALA A 26 13.91 16.36 10.69
C ALA A 26 12.91 15.93 11.78
N GLN A 27 13.38 15.77 13.03
CA GLN A 27 12.48 15.52 14.17
C GLN A 27 11.53 16.69 14.43
N LYS A 28 11.99 17.93 14.28
CA LYS A 28 11.14 19.12 14.40
C LYS A 28 10.08 19.18 13.30
N VAL A 29 10.43 18.82 12.07
CA VAL A 29 9.47 18.74 10.94
C VAL A 29 8.45 17.64 11.21
N LEU A 30 8.89 16.44 11.62
CA LEU A 30 8.00 15.34 12.00
C LEU A 30 7.04 15.75 13.10
N ARG A 31 7.56 16.32 14.18
CA ARG A 31 6.75 16.77 15.33
C ARG A 31 5.79 17.89 14.94
N LYS A 32 6.23 18.87 14.13
CA LYS A 32 5.34 19.92 13.61
C LYS A 32 4.19 19.35 12.77
N ARG A 33 4.49 18.42 11.85
CA ARG A 33 3.46 17.75 11.04
C ARG A 33 2.50 16.95 11.91
N PHE A 34 3.04 16.25 12.91
CA PHE A 34 2.29 15.46 13.86
C PHE A 34 1.35 16.33 14.72
N ASP A 35 1.89 17.40 15.29
CA ASP A 35 1.13 18.36 16.09
C ASP A 35 0.03 19.01 15.24
N ALA A 36 0.31 19.37 13.98
CA ALA A 36 -0.68 19.93 13.05
C ALA A 36 -1.85 18.97 12.77
N LEU A 37 -1.56 17.67 12.59
CA LEU A 37 -2.59 16.64 12.40
C LEU A 37 -3.47 16.48 13.65
N LEU A 38 -2.86 16.51 14.84
CA LEU A 38 -3.57 16.39 16.11
C LEU A 38 -4.40 17.64 16.46
N THR A 39 -3.90 18.84 16.17
CA THR A 39 -4.64 20.09 16.47
C THR A 39 -5.88 20.25 15.61
N ARG A 40 -5.83 19.83 14.34
CA ARG A 40 -6.97 19.89 13.43
C ARG A 40 -8.16 19.06 13.92
N ASP A 41 -7.90 18.03 14.70
CA ASP A 41 -8.94 17.14 15.24
C ASP A 41 -9.61 17.64 16.51
N ARG A 42 -9.06 18.69 17.13
CA ARG A 42 -9.66 19.34 18.30
C ARG A 42 -10.56 20.52 17.95
N GLU A 43 -10.62 20.92 16.67
CA GLU A 43 -11.58 21.93 16.26
C GLU A 43 -12.99 21.36 16.44
N PRO A 44 -13.80 21.91 17.35
CA PRO A 44 -15.15 21.42 17.57
C PRO A 44 -15.91 21.58 16.26
N SER A 45 -16.49 20.47 15.78
CA SER A 45 -17.47 20.52 14.69
C SER A 45 -18.45 21.64 15.02
N PRO A 46 -18.76 22.56 14.10
CA PRO A 46 -19.68 23.65 14.37
C PRO A 46 -20.95 23.04 14.97
N GLY A 47 -21.27 23.49 16.19
CA GLY A 47 -22.40 22.98 16.93
C GLY A 47 -23.70 23.13 16.12
N PRO A 48 -24.76 22.40 16.49
CA PRO A 48 -26.04 22.44 15.79
C PRO A 48 -26.73 23.82 15.78
N ASP A 49 -26.19 24.83 16.47
CA ASP A 49 -26.70 26.21 16.51
C ASP A 49 -26.36 27.05 15.27
N GLY A 50 -26.12 26.39 14.13
CA GLY A 50 -26.06 27.08 12.83
C GLY A 50 -27.41 27.76 12.51
N PRO A 51 -27.41 28.92 11.85
CA PRO A 51 -28.64 29.65 11.52
C PRO A 51 -29.62 28.74 10.76
N PRO A 52 -30.95 28.92 10.96
CA PRO A 52 -31.96 28.07 10.34
C PRO A 52 -31.74 27.98 8.84
N ALA A 53 -31.66 26.74 8.34
CA ALA A 53 -31.45 26.43 6.94
C ALA A 53 -32.52 27.17 6.10
N VAL A 54 -32.06 28.15 5.32
CA VAL A 54 -32.82 28.70 4.22
C VAL A 54 -32.97 27.62 3.15
N ASP A 55 -34.22 27.33 2.79
CA ASP A 55 -34.65 26.32 1.82
C ASP A 55 -33.79 26.34 0.54
N ALA A 56 -32.87 25.37 0.43
CA ALA A 56 -32.12 25.08 -0.78
C ALA A 56 -32.71 23.82 -1.43
N ALA A 57 -33.96 23.90 -1.85
CA ALA A 57 -34.63 22.92 -2.68
C ALA A 57 -34.27 23.13 -4.16
N ASP A 58 -32.99 22.95 -4.53
CA ASP A 58 -32.62 22.63 -5.92
C ASP A 58 -31.12 22.31 -6.01
N ARG A 59 -30.75 21.03 -5.96
CA ARG A 59 -29.50 20.53 -6.56
C ARG A 59 -29.49 19.00 -6.69
N LEU A 60 -29.78 18.61 -7.92
CA LEU A 60 -29.60 17.34 -8.59
C LEU A 60 -28.37 16.51 -8.15
N ASP A 61 -28.67 15.23 -7.90
CA ASP A 61 -27.94 14.01 -8.28
C ASP A 61 -26.41 14.09 -8.43
N ALA A 62 -25.72 13.78 -7.33
CA ALA A 62 -24.40 13.16 -7.37
C ALA A 62 -24.45 11.87 -6.53
N PRO A 63 -24.22 10.67 -7.11
CA PRO A 63 -24.21 9.45 -6.32
C PRO A 63 -22.99 9.46 -5.39
N ALA A 64 -23.25 9.39 -4.09
CA ALA A 64 -22.23 9.05 -3.11
C ALA A 64 -21.60 7.70 -3.50
N PRO A 65 -20.27 7.52 -3.37
CA PRO A 65 -19.65 6.22 -3.54
C PRO A 65 -20.19 5.30 -2.44
N GLY A 66 -21.17 4.47 -2.81
CA GLY A 66 -21.73 3.44 -1.97
C GLY A 66 -20.65 2.44 -1.61
N TRP A 67 -20.25 2.43 -0.35
CA TRP A 67 -19.63 1.29 0.29
C TRP A 67 -20.72 0.23 0.47
N GLN A 68 -21.05 -0.49 -0.61
CA GLN A 68 -21.84 -1.71 -0.50
C GLN A 68 -20.86 -2.87 -0.30
N ASP A 69 -20.64 -3.20 0.96
CA ASP A 69 -20.21 -4.55 1.31
C ASP A 69 -21.36 -5.50 0.98
N ASP A 70 -21.22 -6.24 -0.12
CA ASP A 70 -22.09 -7.35 -0.52
C ASP A 70 -21.87 -8.58 0.38
N ARG A 71 -22.08 -8.40 1.70
CA ARG A 71 -22.18 -9.51 2.66
C ARG A 71 -23.54 -9.42 3.36
N SER A 72 -24.49 -10.21 2.88
CA SER A 72 -25.81 -10.39 3.52
C SER A 72 -25.66 -10.87 4.97
N PRO A 73 -26.44 -10.35 5.94
CA PRO A 73 -26.34 -10.77 7.34
C PRO A 73 -27.30 -11.91 7.68
N LEU A 74 -26.78 -12.90 8.42
CA LEU A 74 -27.60 -13.82 9.22
C LEU A 74 -28.13 -13.03 10.44
N GLU A 75 -29.44 -12.99 10.60
CA GLU A 75 -30.12 -12.37 11.74
C GLU A 75 -29.77 -13.08 13.05
N HIS A 76 -29.49 -12.34 14.14
CA HIS A 76 -29.82 -12.69 15.53
C HIS A 76 -29.72 -11.44 16.44
N ALA A 77 -30.49 -11.48 17.52
CA ALA A 77 -31.08 -10.36 18.25
C ALA A 77 -30.18 -9.60 19.25
N GLY A 78 -30.42 -8.28 19.35
CA GLY A 78 -30.82 -7.61 20.59
C GLY A 78 -29.77 -7.25 21.65
N ALA A 79 -29.21 -6.04 21.59
CA ALA A 79 -28.88 -5.20 22.75
C ALA A 79 -28.53 -3.76 22.29
N THR A 80 -29.41 -2.80 22.54
CA THR A 80 -29.16 -1.36 22.33
C THR A 80 -28.52 -0.76 23.57
N GLY A 81 -27.19 -0.75 23.61
CA GLY A 81 -26.38 0.04 24.55
C GLY A 81 -25.83 1.27 23.86
N ASP A 82 -26.01 2.44 24.47
CA ASP A 82 -25.59 3.74 23.96
C ASP A 82 -24.04 3.88 24.01
N LEU A 83 -23.38 3.64 22.87
CA LEU A 83 -21.91 3.63 22.72
C LEU A 83 -21.33 4.99 22.30
N SER A 84 -22.05 6.11 22.50
CA SER A 84 -21.70 7.42 21.90
C SER A 84 -20.44 8.13 22.44
N SER A 85 -19.64 7.50 23.32
CA SER A 85 -18.45 8.12 23.92
C SER A 85 -17.11 7.39 23.67
N ALA A 86 -17.06 6.41 22.76
CA ALA A 86 -15.80 5.76 22.42
C ALA A 86 -14.83 6.75 21.76
N HIS A 87 -13.85 7.23 22.53
CA HIS A 87 -12.76 8.07 22.01
C HIS A 87 -12.04 7.32 20.87
N PRO A 88 -11.73 8.00 19.75
CA PRO A 88 -10.99 7.38 18.65
C PRO A 88 -9.65 6.86 19.16
N LEU A 89 -9.32 5.62 18.82
CA LEU A 89 -8.00 5.06 19.06
C LEU A 89 -7.06 5.64 18.01
N ASP A 90 -6.17 6.53 18.43
CA ASP A 90 -5.12 7.07 17.58
C ASP A 90 -3.84 6.26 17.82
N LEU A 91 -3.32 5.63 16.76
CA LEU A 91 -2.01 5.00 16.78
C LEU A 91 -1.00 5.94 16.12
N SER A 92 -0.08 6.42 16.94
CA SER A 92 1.10 7.15 16.51
C SER A 92 2.32 6.26 16.65
N LEU A 93 3.00 6.05 15.54
CA LEU A 93 4.31 5.41 15.50
C LEU A 93 5.37 6.44 15.11
N ASP A 94 6.14 6.90 16.09
CA ASP A 94 7.41 7.60 15.85
C ASP A 94 8.56 6.63 16.14
N ARG A 95 9.25 6.18 15.09
CA ARG A 95 10.47 5.38 15.24
C ARG A 95 11.68 6.27 15.07
N HIS A 96 12.21 6.78 16.18
CA HIS A 96 13.53 7.41 16.26
C HIS A 96 13.84 8.42 15.12
N GLY A 97 12.84 9.19 14.69
CA GLY A 97 12.97 10.18 13.62
C GLY A 97 13.02 9.62 12.19
N SER A 98 12.81 8.31 11.98
CA SER A 98 12.98 7.67 10.67
C SER A 98 11.78 7.73 9.75
N GLY A 99 10.63 8.08 10.30
CA GLY A 99 9.35 8.22 9.65
C GLY A 99 8.28 8.34 10.73
N CYS A 100 7.14 8.89 10.38
CA CYS A 100 5.97 8.83 11.22
C CYS A 100 4.84 8.12 10.50
N LEU A 101 4.07 7.36 11.26
CA LEU A 101 2.81 6.80 10.84
C LEU A 101 1.75 7.26 11.84
N PHE A 102 0.69 7.87 11.32
CA PHE A 102 -0.49 8.25 12.06
C PHE A 102 -1.69 7.51 11.49
N VAL A 103 -2.38 6.78 12.34
CA VAL A 103 -3.57 6.02 11.98
C VAL A 103 -4.67 6.40 12.95
N ARG A 104 -5.80 6.83 12.41
CA ARG A 104 -7.00 7.11 13.19
C ARG A 104 -7.99 5.98 12.97
N PHE A 105 -8.08 5.06 13.93
CA PHE A 105 -9.02 3.96 13.84
C PHE A 105 -10.45 4.48 14.00
N GLY A 106 -11.36 3.97 13.18
CA GLY A 106 -12.79 4.10 13.40
C GLY A 106 -13.31 2.88 14.16
N CYS A 107 -14.36 3.06 14.95
CA CYS A 107 -15.15 1.95 15.49
C CYS A 107 -16.58 2.14 15.01
N ALA A 108 -17.16 1.10 14.39
CA ALA A 108 -18.58 1.07 14.05
C ALA A 108 -19.25 -0.02 14.88
N GLY A 109 -20.47 0.24 15.36
CA GLY A 109 -21.33 -0.82 15.88
C GLY A 109 -21.99 -1.55 14.70
N LEU A 110 -21.60 -2.80 14.44
CA LEU A 110 -22.26 -3.65 13.45
C LEU A 110 -22.98 -4.77 14.19
N ALA A 111 -24.31 -4.84 14.06
CA ALA A 111 -25.15 -5.84 14.75
C ALA A 111 -24.91 -5.94 16.27
N GLY A 112 -24.69 -4.80 16.94
CA GLY A 112 -24.47 -4.76 18.40
C GLY A 112 -23.04 -5.14 18.84
N SER A 113 -22.15 -5.47 17.91
CA SER A 113 -20.72 -5.70 18.20
C SER A 113 -19.87 -4.55 17.65
N PRO A 114 -18.91 -4.01 18.43
CA PRO A 114 -17.97 -3.03 17.90
C PRO A 114 -17.01 -3.71 16.92
N CYS A 115 -17.02 -3.26 15.66
CA CYS A 115 -16.03 -3.64 14.67
C CYS A 115 -15.05 -2.48 14.43
N CYS A 116 -13.77 -2.80 14.33
CA CYS A 116 -12.77 -1.82 13.90
C CYS A 116 -12.98 -1.53 12.41
N ILE A 117 -13.15 -0.26 12.09
CA ILE A 117 -13.16 0.23 10.72
C ILE A 117 -11.69 0.34 10.28
N GLN A 118 -11.40 -0.09 9.06
CA GLN A 118 -10.11 0.06 8.37
C GLN A 118 -9.44 1.41 8.67
N PRO A 119 -8.09 1.47 8.69
CA PRO A 119 -7.16 0.46 8.20
C PRO A 119 -6.82 -0.64 9.19
N HIS A 120 -6.29 -1.74 8.64
CA HIS A 120 -5.60 -2.76 9.41
C HIS A 120 -4.12 -2.41 9.51
N VAL A 121 -3.58 -2.38 10.72
CA VAL A 121 -2.17 -2.08 10.96
C VAL A 121 -1.50 -3.30 11.55
N TYR A 122 -0.39 -3.72 10.95
CA TYR A 122 0.46 -4.75 11.53
C TYR A 122 1.90 -4.25 11.63
N ARG A 123 2.55 -4.56 12.75
CA ARG A 123 3.91 -4.10 13.05
C ARG A 123 4.79 -5.28 13.41
N ASP A 124 5.97 -5.30 12.81
CA ASP A 124 7.12 -6.11 13.20
C ASP A 124 8.24 -5.20 13.78
N ASP A 125 9.28 -5.82 14.32
CA ASP A 125 10.48 -5.14 14.74
C ASP A 125 11.23 -4.50 13.58
N ARG A 126 11.03 -4.98 12.35
CA ARG A 126 11.74 -4.49 11.15
C ARG A 126 10.94 -3.52 10.30
N ALA A 127 9.61 -3.61 10.33
CA ALA A 127 8.76 -2.81 9.46
C ALA A 127 7.35 -2.66 10.03
N VAL A 128 6.58 -1.73 9.48
CA VAL A 128 5.15 -1.57 9.77
C VAL A 128 4.39 -1.52 8.45
N VAL A 129 3.18 -2.08 8.42
CA VAL A 129 2.27 -2.00 7.29
C VAL A 129 0.94 -1.40 7.72
N VAL A 130 0.41 -0.54 6.87
CA VAL A 130 -0.99 -0.10 6.88
C VAL A 130 -1.66 -0.70 5.65
N PHE A 131 -2.74 -1.43 5.87
CA PHE A 131 -3.45 -2.18 4.84
C PHE A 131 -4.92 -1.78 4.82
N TYR A 132 -5.42 -1.49 3.61
CA TYR A 132 -6.82 -1.24 3.29
C TYR A 132 -7.31 -2.27 2.30
N GLY A 133 -8.56 -2.69 2.47
CA GLY A 133 -9.24 -3.61 1.58
C GLY A 133 -9.18 -5.05 2.05
N HIS A 134 -9.13 -5.97 1.08
CA HIS A 134 -9.28 -7.41 1.31
C HIS A 134 -8.39 -8.19 0.34
N LEU A 135 -7.84 -9.30 0.84
CA LEU A 135 -7.12 -10.28 0.04
C LEU A 135 -7.94 -11.56 0.01
N SER A 136 -8.26 -12.06 -1.18
CA SER A 136 -9.07 -13.27 -1.37
C SER A 136 -8.27 -14.56 -1.22
N ASN A 137 -6.95 -14.48 -1.30
CA ASN A 137 -6.05 -15.64 -1.27
C ASN A 137 -5.14 -15.66 -0.02
N VAL A 138 -5.57 -15.06 1.10
CA VAL A 138 -4.77 -15.02 2.35
C VAL A 138 -4.35 -16.41 2.82
N ASP A 139 -5.23 -17.40 2.69
CA ASP A 139 -4.92 -18.78 3.08
C ASP A 139 -3.82 -19.41 2.21
N ASP A 140 -3.86 -19.20 0.91
CA ASP A 140 -2.83 -19.67 -0.02
C ASP A 140 -1.47 -19.01 0.26
N LEU A 141 -1.50 -17.69 0.51
CA LEU A 141 -0.30 -16.93 0.87
C LEU A 141 0.30 -17.42 2.20
N LEU A 142 -0.53 -17.77 3.19
CA LEU A 142 -0.06 -18.35 4.45
C LEU A 142 0.65 -19.69 4.24
N LEU A 143 0.16 -20.54 3.33
CA LEU A 143 0.82 -21.79 2.97
C LEU A 143 2.18 -21.52 2.32
N HIS A 144 2.26 -20.55 1.40
CA HIS A 144 3.50 -20.18 0.70
C HIS A 144 4.62 -19.67 1.62
N ILE A 145 4.28 -18.85 2.63
CA ILE A 145 5.27 -18.30 3.59
C ILE A 145 5.73 -19.39 4.59
N GLY A 146 5.20 -20.61 4.50
CA GLY A 146 5.48 -21.66 5.48
C GLY A 146 4.87 -21.41 6.86
N LEU A 147 4.06 -20.35 7.01
CA LEU A 147 3.25 -20.09 8.20
C LEU A 147 2.12 -21.12 8.33
N GLY A 148 1.60 -21.63 7.21
CA GLY A 148 0.71 -22.79 7.19
C GLY A 148 1.43 -24.14 7.25
N GLY A 149 2.71 -24.19 6.86
CA GLY A 149 3.53 -25.41 6.73
C GLY A 149 4.26 -25.87 8.00
N ARG A 150 4.36 -25.03 9.05
CA ARG A 150 4.78 -25.51 10.37
C ARG A 150 3.75 -26.41 11.08
N LYS A 151 2.62 -26.70 10.43
CA LYS A 151 1.68 -27.73 10.91
C LYS A 151 2.24 -29.16 10.85
N THR A 152 3.32 -29.46 10.12
CA THR A 152 3.88 -30.84 10.06
C THR A 152 5.21 -31.02 10.78
N ALA A 153 5.96 -29.96 11.09
CA ALA A 153 7.19 -30.05 11.89
C ALA A 153 6.99 -29.75 13.39
N LEU A 154 5.94 -29.01 13.77
CA LEU A 154 5.52 -28.87 15.18
C LEU A 154 4.53 -29.96 15.63
N ALA A 155 3.96 -30.75 14.71
CA ALA A 155 3.22 -31.97 15.09
C ALA A 155 4.12 -33.05 15.72
N GLY A 156 5.45 -32.95 15.57
CA GLY A 156 6.43 -33.80 16.25
C GLY A 156 6.89 -33.27 17.62
N ALA A 157 6.49 -32.05 17.98
CA ALA A 157 6.86 -31.41 19.23
C ALA A 157 5.60 -30.88 19.89
N GLY A 158 4.70 -31.75 20.37
CA GLY A 158 3.74 -31.59 21.49
C GLY A 158 2.91 -30.31 21.70
N TRP A 159 3.06 -29.27 20.89
CA TRP A 159 2.35 -28.00 20.97
C TRP A 159 1.23 -28.10 19.95
N GLY A 160 0.02 -28.41 20.45
CA GLY A 160 -1.13 -28.82 19.67
C GLY A 160 -1.52 -27.80 18.59
N GLY A 161 -1.95 -28.31 17.43
CA GLY A 161 -2.46 -27.51 16.31
C GLY A 161 -3.69 -26.64 16.62
N ASP A 162 -4.20 -26.73 17.84
CA ASP A 162 -5.34 -25.96 18.35
C ASP A 162 -4.98 -24.47 18.55
N GLU A 163 -3.75 -24.12 18.93
CA GLU A 163 -3.39 -22.71 19.19
C GLU A 163 -3.32 -21.87 17.90
N ALA A 164 -2.75 -22.43 16.82
CA ALA A 164 -2.71 -21.76 15.52
C ALA A 164 -4.11 -21.63 14.89
N GLU A 165 -5.00 -22.58 15.16
CA GLU A 165 -6.40 -22.49 14.75
C GLU A 165 -7.20 -21.51 15.60
N MET A 166 -6.95 -21.47 16.92
CA MET A 166 -7.60 -20.55 17.85
C MET A 166 -7.16 -19.10 17.62
N VAL A 167 -5.88 -18.87 17.29
CA VAL A 167 -5.37 -17.57 16.85
C VAL A 167 -6.00 -17.15 15.52
N ARG A 168 -6.24 -18.09 14.58
CA ARG A 168 -6.97 -17.80 13.33
C ARG A 168 -8.43 -17.43 13.57
N ARG A 169 -9.10 -18.06 14.54
CA ARG A 169 -10.52 -17.79 14.85
C ARG A 169 -10.73 -16.44 15.54
N ASN A 170 -9.70 -15.89 16.18
CA ASN A 170 -9.79 -14.63 16.93
C ASN A 170 -9.13 -13.42 16.25
N ILE A 171 -8.31 -13.62 15.21
CA ILE A 171 -7.70 -12.52 14.48
C ILE A 171 -8.63 -12.08 13.33
N ASP A 172 -8.91 -10.78 13.31
CA ASP A 172 -9.57 -10.11 12.19
C ASP A 172 -8.86 -10.39 10.85
N GLU A 173 -9.64 -10.76 9.83
CA GLU A 173 -9.15 -11.19 8.51
C GLU A 173 -8.22 -10.14 7.86
N GLY A 174 -8.54 -8.85 8.03
CA GLY A 174 -7.70 -7.77 7.50
C GLY A 174 -6.36 -7.61 8.23
N THR A 175 -6.35 -7.84 9.54
CA THR A 175 -5.10 -7.90 10.34
C THR A 175 -4.23 -9.08 9.92
N LEU A 176 -4.85 -10.24 9.63
CA LEU A 176 -4.13 -11.40 9.08
C LEU A 176 -3.55 -11.10 7.70
N ALA A 177 -4.32 -10.46 6.82
CA ALA A 177 -3.85 -10.02 5.50
C ALA A 177 -2.64 -9.07 5.61
N ALA A 178 -2.72 -8.07 6.50
CA ALA A 178 -1.61 -7.15 6.78
C ALA A 178 -0.35 -7.89 7.25
N ARG A 179 -0.50 -8.85 8.17
CA ARG A 179 0.61 -9.68 8.67
C ARG A 179 1.28 -10.51 7.58
N VAL A 180 0.47 -11.19 6.77
CA VAL A 180 0.93 -12.03 5.66
C VAL A 180 1.72 -11.19 4.65
N LEU A 181 1.14 -10.06 4.24
CA LEU A 181 1.76 -9.11 3.33
C LEU A 181 3.12 -8.61 3.85
N LEU A 182 3.19 -8.20 5.13
CA LEU A 182 4.45 -7.73 5.72
C LEU A 182 5.50 -8.83 5.77
N SER A 183 5.09 -10.07 6.07
CA SER A 183 6.00 -11.22 6.12
C SER A 183 6.58 -11.53 4.74
N MET A 184 5.73 -11.59 3.70
CA MET A 184 6.20 -11.78 2.31
C MET A 184 7.20 -10.71 1.89
N PHE A 185 6.89 -9.45 2.20
CA PHE A 185 7.76 -8.32 1.89
C PHE A 185 9.12 -8.44 2.58
N LEU A 186 9.15 -8.78 3.87
CA LEU A 186 10.40 -8.89 4.62
C LEU A 186 11.25 -10.09 4.18
N ASP A 187 10.63 -11.22 3.86
CA ASP A 187 11.32 -12.42 3.40
C ASP A 187 11.91 -12.26 1.98
N HIS A 188 11.32 -11.38 1.17
CA HIS A 188 11.72 -11.13 -0.22
C HIS A 188 12.25 -9.70 -0.44
N ARG A 189 12.63 -8.99 0.62
CA ARG A 189 13.04 -7.57 0.54
C ARG A 189 14.22 -7.30 -0.40
N ASP A 190 15.07 -8.32 -0.58
CA ASP A 190 16.27 -8.25 -1.42
C ASP A 190 15.96 -8.66 -2.88
N ARG A 191 14.72 -9.04 -3.19
CA ARG A 191 14.23 -9.36 -4.53
C ARG A 191 13.44 -8.20 -5.13
N ASP A 192 13.02 -8.40 -6.38
CA ASP A 192 12.11 -7.47 -7.05
C ASP A 192 10.77 -7.38 -6.28
N PRO A 193 10.34 -6.19 -5.82
CA PRO A 193 9.05 -6.01 -5.14
C PRO A 193 7.85 -6.45 -5.98
N LEU A 194 8.00 -6.53 -7.31
CA LEU A 194 6.97 -7.07 -8.20
C LEU A 194 6.56 -8.50 -7.85
N TRP A 195 7.47 -9.30 -7.28
CA TRP A 195 7.17 -10.67 -6.89
C TRP A 195 6.10 -10.72 -5.79
N VAL A 196 6.15 -9.82 -4.81
CA VAL A 196 5.11 -9.75 -3.76
C VAL A 196 3.77 -9.37 -4.39
N LEU A 197 3.78 -8.38 -5.29
CA LEU A 197 2.56 -7.86 -5.91
C LEU A 197 1.88 -8.85 -6.86
N SER A 198 2.64 -9.72 -7.53
CA SER A 198 2.08 -10.74 -8.44
C SER A 198 1.29 -11.83 -7.70
N GLU A 199 1.58 -12.04 -6.43
CA GLU A 199 0.92 -13.06 -5.61
C GLU A 199 -0.38 -12.54 -4.98
N LEU A 200 -0.59 -11.22 -4.87
CA LEU A 200 -1.74 -10.66 -4.16
C LEU A 200 -3.01 -10.72 -5.03
N GLN A 201 -4.06 -11.36 -4.53
CA GLN A 201 -5.37 -11.37 -5.16
C GLN A 201 -6.40 -10.68 -4.25
N GLY A 202 -7.19 -9.79 -4.82
CA GLY A 202 -8.22 -9.04 -4.09
C GLY A 202 -8.25 -7.56 -4.47
N HIS A 203 -8.78 -6.74 -3.57
CA HIS A 203 -8.85 -5.30 -3.75
C HIS A 203 -8.20 -4.62 -2.55
N TYR A 204 -7.04 -4.01 -2.79
CA TYR A 204 -6.21 -3.53 -1.69
C TYR A 204 -5.56 -2.18 -2.01
N ALA A 205 -5.19 -1.47 -0.95
CA ALA A 205 -4.17 -0.45 -0.97
C ALA A 205 -3.35 -0.59 0.31
N PHE A 206 -2.03 -0.42 0.24
CA PHE A 206 -1.21 -0.52 1.43
C PHE A 206 0.02 0.38 1.37
N VAL A 207 0.60 0.62 2.55
CA VAL A 207 1.88 1.27 2.73
C VAL A 207 2.70 0.46 3.74
N ILE A 208 3.86 -0.01 3.30
CA ILE A 208 4.88 -0.65 4.15
C ILE A 208 5.99 0.35 4.38
N TYR A 209 6.36 0.57 5.64
CA TYR A 209 7.54 1.31 6.00
C TYR A 209 8.60 0.36 6.58
N ASP A 210 9.69 0.18 5.83
CA ASP A 210 10.84 -0.62 6.25
C ASP A 210 11.85 0.24 6.99
N THR A 211 12.09 -0.13 8.24
CA THR A 211 12.94 0.64 9.14
C THR A 211 14.42 0.39 8.93
N ALA A 212 14.80 -0.76 8.36
CA ALA A 212 16.17 -1.07 8.03
C ALA A 212 16.64 -0.24 6.83
N THR A 213 15.85 -0.22 5.76
CA THR A 213 16.18 0.55 4.55
C THR A 213 15.79 2.03 4.66
N LYS A 214 14.92 2.38 5.63
CA LYS A 214 14.29 3.69 5.81
C LYS A 214 13.56 4.12 4.54
N GLN A 215 12.77 3.21 3.97
CA GLN A 215 12.03 3.41 2.72
C GLN A 215 10.57 2.99 2.91
N ALA A 216 9.69 3.63 2.15
CA ALA A 216 8.32 3.19 2.00
C ALA A 216 8.14 2.42 0.69
N PHE A 217 7.26 1.43 0.76
CA PHE A 217 6.72 0.70 -0.37
C PHE A 217 5.20 0.76 -0.30
N ALA A 218 4.57 1.40 -1.27
CA ALA A 218 3.14 1.64 -1.28
C ALA A 218 2.54 1.15 -2.60
N ALA A 219 1.41 0.46 -2.55
CA ALA A 219 0.79 -0.09 -3.76
C ALA A 219 -0.73 0.03 -3.71
N ARG A 220 -1.32 0.21 -4.90
CA ARG A 220 -2.77 0.18 -5.12
C ARG A 220 -3.10 -0.97 -6.07
N GLY A 221 -3.97 -1.88 -5.64
CA GLY A 221 -4.40 -3.04 -6.41
C GLY A 221 -5.03 -2.67 -7.76
N PRO A 222 -5.09 -3.61 -8.72
CA PRO A 222 -5.58 -3.37 -10.08
C PRO A 222 -7.06 -2.99 -10.16
N SER A 223 -7.88 -3.41 -9.18
CA SER A 223 -9.31 -3.07 -9.14
C SER A 223 -9.59 -1.61 -8.85
N GLY A 224 -8.63 -0.88 -8.26
CA GLY A 224 -8.79 0.54 -7.93
C GLY A 224 -9.86 0.86 -6.88
N ARG A 225 -10.49 -0.13 -6.23
CA ARG A 225 -11.55 0.13 -5.24
C ARG A 225 -11.05 0.93 -4.05
N GLN A 226 -9.86 0.60 -3.55
CA GLN A 226 -9.22 1.32 -2.46
C GLN A 226 -8.46 2.53 -2.99
N GLN A 227 -8.50 3.64 -2.27
CA GLN A 227 -7.80 4.87 -2.64
C GLN A 227 -6.44 4.94 -1.98
N LEU A 228 -5.49 5.55 -2.69
CA LEU A 228 -4.14 5.80 -2.19
C LEU A 228 -3.61 7.05 -2.90
N PHE A 229 -3.10 7.97 -2.10
CA PHE A 229 -2.48 9.20 -2.56
C PHE A 229 -1.06 9.25 -2.04
N TYR A 230 -0.19 9.87 -2.83
CA TYR A 230 1.16 10.17 -2.40
C TYR A 230 1.53 11.61 -2.73
N HIS A 231 2.45 12.15 -1.96
CA HIS A 231 3.06 13.45 -2.20
C HIS A 231 4.58 13.29 -2.06
N SER A 232 5.34 13.78 -3.04
CA SER A 232 6.80 13.73 -3.02
C SER A 232 7.35 15.14 -2.87
N ASP A 233 7.84 15.44 -1.68
CA ASP A 233 8.59 16.66 -1.40
C ASP A 233 10.08 16.40 -1.71
N PRO A 234 10.69 17.14 -2.66
CA PRO A 234 12.09 16.96 -3.00
C PRO A 234 13.02 17.19 -1.80
N ASP A 235 12.65 18.04 -0.84
CA ASP A 235 13.51 18.36 0.30
C ASP A 235 13.17 17.52 1.52
N GLN A 236 11.88 17.25 1.76
CA GLN A 236 11.44 16.67 3.03
C GLN A 236 11.21 15.16 2.97
N GLY A 237 10.79 14.57 1.84
CA GLY A 237 10.49 13.14 1.76
C GLY A 237 9.22 12.79 1.01
N VAL A 238 8.68 11.60 1.29
CA VAL A 238 7.46 11.11 0.67
C VAL A 238 6.37 10.93 1.71
N SER A 239 5.16 11.38 1.40
CA SER A 239 3.97 11.20 2.22
C SER A 239 2.96 10.31 1.50
N PHE A 240 2.19 9.52 2.25
CA PHE A 240 1.10 8.67 1.76
C PHE A 240 -0.13 8.85 2.62
N ALA A 241 -1.31 8.78 2.01
CA ALA A 241 -2.59 8.85 2.70
C ALA A 241 -3.70 8.16 1.88
N ASP A 242 -4.80 7.81 2.53
CA ASP A 242 -6.02 7.27 1.89
C ASP A 242 -6.81 8.35 1.14
N ARG A 243 -6.60 9.62 1.49
CA ARG A 243 -7.21 10.80 0.86
C ARG A 243 -6.26 12.00 0.92
N PRO A 244 -6.46 13.03 0.08
CA PRO A 244 -5.71 14.27 0.21
C PRO A 244 -5.93 14.91 1.59
N ILE A 245 -4.86 15.39 2.21
CA ILE A 245 -4.90 16.04 3.52
C ILE A 245 -4.12 17.36 3.42
N ALA A 246 -4.75 18.47 3.78
CA ALA A 246 -4.02 19.72 4.02
C ALA A 246 -3.18 19.57 5.29
N ILE A 247 -1.87 19.74 5.18
CA ILE A 247 -0.97 19.76 6.33
C ILE A 247 -0.34 21.14 6.38
N ASP A 248 -0.74 21.91 7.39
CA ASP A 248 -0.40 23.33 7.52
C ASP A 248 1.10 23.58 7.38
N GLY A 249 1.44 24.47 6.45
CA GLY A 249 2.83 24.88 6.18
C GLY A 249 3.70 23.80 5.54
N THR A 250 3.10 22.83 4.86
CA THR A 250 3.83 21.82 4.10
C THR A 250 3.33 21.69 2.68
N HIS A 251 2.09 21.24 2.48
CA HIS A 251 1.55 20.95 1.14
C HIS A 251 0.08 21.33 1.07
N ALA A 252 -0.32 22.01 -0.01
CA ALA A 252 -1.72 22.23 -0.32
C ALA A 252 -2.40 20.91 -0.71
N GLU A 253 -3.72 20.80 -0.53
CA GLU A 253 -4.48 19.58 -0.91
C GLU A 253 -4.33 19.24 -2.41
N SER A 254 -4.08 20.25 -3.24
CA SER A 254 -3.85 20.12 -4.69
C SER A 254 -2.53 19.44 -5.06
N GLU A 255 -1.59 19.27 -4.13
CA GLU A 255 -0.27 18.68 -4.41
C GLU A 255 -0.24 17.15 -4.27
N TRP A 256 -1.35 16.54 -3.83
CA TRP A 256 -1.45 15.09 -3.70
C TRP A 256 -1.71 14.43 -5.05
N VAL A 257 -0.88 13.45 -5.38
CA VAL A 257 -1.02 12.65 -6.60
C VAL A 257 -1.71 11.34 -6.24
N LYS A 258 -2.83 11.04 -6.91
CA LYS A 258 -3.53 9.76 -6.76
C LYS A 258 -2.70 8.65 -7.41
N VAL A 259 -2.42 7.58 -6.66
CA VAL A 259 -1.79 6.38 -7.22
C VAL A 259 -2.80 5.69 -8.14
N PRO A 260 -2.51 5.49 -9.44
CA PRO A 260 -3.45 4.80 -10.33
C PRO A 260 -3.64 3.32 -9.95
N PRO A 261 -4.75 2.67 -10.35
CA PRO A 261 -4.92 1.24 -10.11
C PRO A 261 -3.79 0.43 -10.78
N GLY A 262 -3.34 -0.65 -10.12
CA GLY A 262 -2.27 -1.50 -10.63
C GLY A 262 -0.89 -0.83 -10.62
N HIS A 263 -0.71 0.22 -9.82
CA HIS A 263 0.56 0.92 -9.66
C HIS A 263 1.08 0.86 -8.22
N PHE A 264 2.39 1.04 -8.10
CA PHE A 264 3.08 1.15 -6.83
C PHE A 264 4.12 2.28 -6.85
N VAL A 265 4.52 2.69 -5.66
CA VAL A 265 5.53 3.70 -5.39
C VAL A 265 6.56 3.08 -4.45
N ALA A 266 7.82 3.05 -4.87
CA ALA A 266 8.91 2.47 -4.11
C ALA A 266 10.20 3.29 -4.20
N GLY A 267 11.10 3.05 -3.24
CA GLY A 267 12.47 3.52 -3.29
C GLY A 267 12.71 4.86 -2.60
N LYS A 268 13.99 5.29 -2.61
CA LYS A 268 14.43 6.57 -2.03
C LYS A 268 13.94 7.79 -2.81
N THR A 269 13.83 7.64 -4.12
CA THR A 269 13.21 8.61 -5.01
C THR A 269 11.92 7.96 -5.47
N PRO A 270 10.76 8.33 -4.91
CA PRO A 270 9.51 7.64 -5.18
C PRO A 270 9.22 7.71 -6.68
N LYS A 271 9.29 6.55 -7.34
CA LYS A 271 8.89 6.41 -8.74
C LYS A 271 7.60 5.65 -8.79
N LEU A 272 6.62 6.22 -9.49
CA LEU A 272 5.39 5.55 -9.81
C LEU A 272 5.67 4.51 -10.90
N GLN A 273 5.34 3.26 -10.64
CA GLN A 273 5.57 2.13 -11.55
C GLN A 273 4.30 1.30 -11.66
N GLN A 274 4.00 0.83 -12.87
CA GLN A 274 2.88 -0.08 -13.11
C GLN A 274 3.32 -1.52 -12.91
N PHE A 275 2.52 -2.31 -12.19
CA PHE A 275 2.76 -3.74 -12.00
C PHE A 275 1.64 -4.62 -12.56
N ALA A 276 0.44 -4.07 -12.73
CA ALA A 276 -0.70 -4.79 -13.28
C ALA A 276 -1.49 -3.91 -14.25
N LEU A 277 -2.07 -4.54 -15.26
CA LEU A 277 -3.06 -3.91 -16.12
C LEU A 277 -4.41 -3.87 -15.40
N THR A 278 -5.15 -2.78 -15.59
CA THR A 278 -6.54 -2.72 -15.12
C THR A 278 -7.45 -3.62 -15.97
N PRO A 279 -8.64 -4.02 -15.48
CA PRO A 279 -9.59 -4.80 -16.29
C PRO A 279 -9.92 -4.14 -17.63
N GLU A 280 -10.04 -2.83 -17.67
CA GLU A 280 -10.31 -2.05 -18.89
C GLU A 280 -9.11 -2.08 -19.84
N GLN A 281 -7.90 -1.99 -19.32
CA GLN A 281 -6.67 -2.13 -20.12
C GLN A 281 -6.55 -3.53 -20.72
N LEU A 282 -6.88 -4.57 -19.96
CA LEU A 282 -6.90 -5.96 -20.45
C LEU A 282 -7.96 -6.15 -21.55
N GLN A 283 -9.14 -5.55 -21.41
CA GLN A 283 -10.16 -5.57 -22.46
C GLN A 283 -9.66 -4.87 -23.72
N ALA A 284 -9.02 -3.70 -23.60
CA ALA A 284 -8.46 -2.98 -24.74
C ALA A 284 -7.34 -3.76 -25.45
N VAL A 285 -6.49 -4.48 -24.71
CA VAL A 285 -5.48 -5.36 -25.30
C VAL A 285 -6.14 -6.51 -26.06
N LYS A 286 -7.14 -7.18 -25.46
CA LYS A 286 -7.89 -8.26 -26.13
C LYS A 286 -8.55 -7.76 -27.42
N THR A 287 -9.22 -6.61 -27.39
CA THR A 287 -9.85 -6.05 -28.59
C THR A 287 -8.84 -5.78 -29.70
N ARG A 288 -7.64 -5.27 -29.37
CA ARG A 288 -6.57 -5.05 -30.35
C ARG A 288 -6.01 -6.33 -30.93
N GLU A 289 -5.89 -7.40 -30.14
CA GLU A 289 -5.45 -8.72 -30.64
C GLU A 289 -6.46 -9.32 -31.62
N PHE A 290 -7.76 -9.05 -31.46
CA PHE A 290 -8.79 -9.47 -32.41
C PHE A 290 -8.87 -8.59 -33.67
N GLU A 291 -8.38 -7.36 -33.60
CA GLU A 291 -8.33 -6.42 -34.73
C GLU A 291 -7.03 -6.53 -35.54
N GLU A 292 -6.07 -7.38 -35.14
CA GLU A 292 -4.96 -7.70 -36.04
C GLU A 292 -5.57 -8.27 -37.32
N PRO A 293 -5.38 -7.59 -38.47
CA PRO A 293 -5.98 -8.03 -39.71
C PRO A 293 -5.56 -9.48 -39.94
N PRO A 294 -6.48 -10.36 -40.39
CA PRO A 294 -6.10 -11.72 -40.74
C PRO A 294 -4.84 -11.61 -41.56
N ILE A 295 -3.77 -12.28 -41.13
CA ILE A 295 -2.50 -12.29 -41.85
C ILE A 295 -2.89 -12.68 -43.27
N ASP A 296 -2.88 -11.70 -44.19
CA ASP A 296 -3.21 -11.95 -45.58
C ASP A 296 -2.19 -13.00 -46.00
N GLU A 297 -2.64 -14.24 -46.13
CA GLU A 297 -1.82 -15.36 -46.62
C GLU A 297 -1.40 -15.13 -48.09
N ASP A 298 -1.62 -13.94 -48.64
CA ASP A 298 -1.14 -13.48 -49.93
C ASP A 298 -0.02 -12.41 -49.83
N TRP A 299 0.26 -11.85 -48.64
CA TRP A 299 1.32 -10.83 -48.47
C TRP A 299 2.72 -11.42 -48.62
N TRP A 300 2.94 -12.67 -48.20
CA TRP A 300 4.16 -13.42 -48.49
C TRP A 300 4.27 -13.90 -49.95
N LEU A 301 3.14 -14.15 -50.64
CA LEU A 301 3.13 -14.61 -52.03
C LEU A 301 3.37 -13.46 -53.02
N SER A 302 3.06 -12.22 -52.62
CA SER A 302 3.33 -11.01 -53.41
C SER A 302 4.76 -10.47 -53.22
N SER A 303 5.55 -11.00 -52.28
CA SER A 303 6.98 -10.67 -52.11
C SER A 303 7.89 -11.41 -53.11
N GLY A 304 7.34 -11.74 -54.28
CA GLY A 304 8.03 -12.35 -55.40
C GLY A 304 9.31 -11.62 -55.80
N SER A 305 10.41 -12.33 -55.59
CA SER A 305 11.72 -12.24 -56.25
C SER A 305 12.79 -11.27 -55.69
N PRO A 306 13.87 -11.81 -55.10
CA PRO A 306 15.06 -11.06 -54.69
C PRO A 306 15.88 -10.65 -55.91
N GLY A 307 15.72 -9.40 -56.34
CA GLY A 307 16.72 -8.71 -57.15
C GLY A 307 17.93 -8.34 -56.30
N HIS A 308 18.97 -9.18 -56.37
CA HIS A 308 20.39 -8.90 -56.16
C HIS A 308 20.84 -7.66 -55.36
N ASN A 309 21.75 -7.96 -54.42
CA ASN A 309 22.91 -7.15 -54.03
C ASN A 309 22.67 -5.89 -53.17
N ARG A 310 22.94 -6.01 -51.86
CA ARG A 310 24.04 -5.27 -51.22
C ARG A 310 24.27 -5.77 -49.79
N ARG A 311 25.53 -6.10 -49.52
CA ARG A 311 26.10 -6.15 -48.16
C ARG A 311 25.78 -4.85 -47.44
N SER A 312 25.08 -4.95 -46.32
CA SER A 312 25.18 -4.00 -45.23
C SER A 312 25.02 -4.75 -43.92
N SER A 313 26.16 -4.98 -43.30
CA SER A 313 26.33 -5.39 -41.92
C SER A 313 25.66 -4.35 -41.00
N LEU A 314 24.44 -4.62 -40.57
CA LEU A 314 23.85 -3.95 -39.41
C LEU A 314 23.68 -5.00 -38.32
N GLY A 315 24.74 -5.09 -37.50
CA GLY A 315 24.72 -5.86 -36.28
C GLY A 315 23.72 -5.23 -35.31
N TRP A 316 22.79 -6.06 -34.83
CA TRP A 316 21.95 -5.72 -33.69
C TRP A 316 22.84 -5.64 -32.44
N PRO A 317 22.82 -4.55 -31.66
CA PRO A 317 23.54 -4.49 -30.41
C PRO A 317 22.78 -5.31 -29.38
N PHE A 318 23.09 -6.60 -29.29
CA PHE A 318 22.81 -7.36 -28.08
C PHE A 318 23.67 -6.74 -26.98
N HIS A 319 23.08 -5.88 -26.15
CA HIS A 319 23.68 -5.45 -24.89
C HIS A 319 23.73 -6.65 -23.94
N ARG A 320 24.73 -7.50 -24.13
CA ARG A 320 25.22 -8.42 -23.10
C ARG A 320 25.78 -7.55 -21.99
N ARG A 321 25.00 -7.34 -20.92
CA ARG A 321 25.52 -6.77 -19.67
C ARG A 321 26.73 -7.61 -19.27
N LYS A 322 27.92 -7.00 -19.33
CA LYS A 322 29.11 -7.53 -18.68
C LYS A 322 28.78 -7.62 -17.19
N SER A 323 28.76 -8.83 -16.67
CA SER A 323 29.01 -9.09 -15.27
C SER A 323 30.35 -8.43 -14.95
N GLY A 324 30.30 -7.34 -14.19
CA GLY A 324 31.49 -6.75 -13.62
C GLY A 324 32.10 -7.79 -12.68
N GLN A 325 33.28 -8.28 -13.06
CA GLN A 325 34.24 -8.83 -12.11
C GLN A 325 34.44 -7.79 -11.02
N LEU A 326 34.00 -8.13 -9.81
CA LEU A 326 34.49 -7.49 -8.60
C LEU A 326 35.86 -8.13 -8.36
N GLU A 327 36.90 -7.46 -8.84
CA GLU A 327 38.28 -7.86 -8.52
C GLU A 327 38.54 -7.62 -7.04
N ASP A 328 39.17 -8.64 -6.47
CA ASP A 328 39.77 -8.69 -5.15
C ASP A 328 40.74 -7.54 -4.94
N LEU A 329 40.41 -6.63 -4.02
CA LEU A 329 41.37 -5.76 -3.36
C LEU A 329 41.04 -5.72 -1.86
N TRP A 330 41.45 -6.78 -1.16
CA TRP A 330 41.70 -6.73 0.28
C TRP A 330 43.17 -7.13 0.51
N THR A 331 44.02 -6.14 0.66
CA THR A 331 45.34 -6.28 1.30
C THR A 331 45.18 -6.04 2.80
N PRO A 332 45.75 -6.90 3.67
CA PRO A 332 45.80 -6.64 5.11
C PRO A 332 47.09 -5.87 5.46
N GLY A 333 46.95 -4.78 6.22
CA GLY A 333 48.03 -4.13 6.96
C GLY A 333 47.41 -3.55 8.24
N SER A 334 47.64 -4.13 9.43
CA SER A 334 48.82 -3.91 10.27
C SER A 334 49.08 -2.42 10.55
N ILE A 335 48.52 -1.90 11.64
CA ILE A 335 49.19 -1.49 12.91
C ILE A 335 48.11 -1.47 13.99
#